data_AF-A0A6A4VBU1-F1
#
_entry.id   AF-A0A6A4VBU1-F1
#
_cell.length_a   1.000
_cell.length_b   1.000
_cell.length_c   1.000
_cell.angle_alpha   90.00
_cell.angle_beta   90.00
_cell.angle_gamma   90.00
#
_symmetry.space_group_name_H-M   'P 1'
#
loop_
_entity.id
_entity.type
_entity.pdbx_description
1 polymer ?
#
loop_
_entity_poly.entity_id
_entity_poly.type
_entity_poly.pdbx_seq_one_letter_code
_entity_poly.pdbx_strand_id
1 'polypeptide(L)'
;MAKEAGLADLPREPLALVPEQPPWTNPADAVTFRLSLPRVTRRDDPPAVRKAAALEAIAMVNPDCTIWSDGSAKSGTRDGGGGALIQLHRENREVETLVPAGSVCSSMRAELAAMLAAFTCLLAQPGETRSRIKTCLLCTDSLSGLQLLQRGPEAQQLVLAERVWAAMDSLGEQNTAIILQWVPGHADIAGNEAADRLANRAAAECAQSETPIDLASARTAIRQRAREMQATRAHRHPHPQPTPGLQDLPRWGQVTVSQLRTGHCPLARATLHRLELTPDPLCRECGAEDTVRHLLTECPAFATTRRRLWGGPLPSLDEVLSGPAGKIVEYIRRVGRSEPPLDQPPSDAPAGAST
;
A
#
# COMPACT_ATOMS: atom_id res chain seq x y z
N MET A 1 9.65 -2.38 -11.92
CA MET A 1 8.79 -2.35 -10.71
C MET A 1 9.35 -3.13 -9.51
N ALA A 2 9.32 -4.47 -9.46
CA ALA A 2 9.78 -5.20 -8.25
C ALA A 2 11.27 -4.97 -7.92
N LYS A 3 12.14 -4.96 -8.94
CA LYS A 3 13.57 -4.61 -8.80
C LYS A 3 13.76 -3.16 -8.31
N GLU A 4 13.01 -2.22 -8.86
CA GLU A 4 13.03 -0.81 -8.46
C GLU A 4 12.45 -0.56 -7.06
N ALA A 5 11.65 -1.49 -6.54
CA ALA A 5 11.12 -1.47 -5.19
C ALA A 5 12.02 -2.24 -4.20
N GLY A 6 13.20 -2.71 -4.64
CA GLY A 6 14.15 -3.42 -3.77
C GLY A 6 13.73 -4.84 -3.38
N LEU A 7 12.81 -5.46 -4.13
CA LEU A 7 12.21 -6.76 -3.77
C LEU A 7 12.81 -7.96 -4.51
N ALA A 8 13.72 -7.72 -5.47
CA ALA A 8 14.17 -8.76 -6.40
C ALA A 8 14.90 -9.92 -5.71
N ASP A 9 15.69 -9.59 -4.69
CA ASP A 9 16.60 -10.52 -4.02
C ASP A 9 16.04 -11.06 -2.70
N LEU A 10 14.82 -10.67 -2.33
CA LEU A 10 14.18 -11.14 -1.10
C LEU A 10 13.55 -12.53 -1.32
N PRO A 11 13.72 -13.47 -0.37
CA PRO A 11 12.98 -14.72 -0.39
C PRO A 11 11.48 -14.44 -0.32
N ARG A 12 10.67 -15.27 -0.97
CA ARG A 12 9.22 -15.05 -1.09
C ARG A 12 8.48 -16.07 -0.27
N GLU A 13 7.54 -15.61 0.54
CA GLU A 13 6.64 -16.51 1.25
C GLU A 13 5.69 -17.19 0.25
N PRO A 14 5.45 -18.52 0.36
CA PRO A 14 4.46 -19.17 -0.47
C PRO A 14 3.07 -18.62 -0.16
N LEU A 15 2.15 -18.76 -1.13
CA LEU A 15 0.76 -18.43 -0.88
C LEU A 15 0.10 -19.57 -0.11
N ALA A 16 -0.56 -19.23 1.00
CA ALA A 16 -1.50 -20.09 1.70
C ALA A 16 -2.79 -20.20 0.86
N LEU A 17 -2.79 -21.11 -0.13
CA LEU A 17 -3.90 -21.30 -1.07
C LEU A 17 -4.93 -22.33 -0.58
N VAL A 18 -4.52 -23.25 0.30
CA VAL A 18 -5.35 -24.31 0.86
C VAL A 18 -4.98 -24.45 2.33
N PRO A 19 -5.95 -24.50 3.26
CA PRO A 19 -5.66 -24.78 4.66
C PRO A 19 -4.93 -26.11 4.80
N GLU A 20 -3.84 -26.16 5.58
CA GLU A 20 -3.11 -27.41 5.82
C GLU A 20 -3.93 -28.41 6.66
N GLN A 21 -4.88 -27.91 7.46
CA GLN A 21 -5.77 -28.74 8.25
C GLN A 21 -7.08 -29.06 7.54
N PRO A 22 -7.58 -30.30 7.66
CA PRO A 22 -8.85 -30.67 7.09
C PRO A 22 -10.02 -30.01 7.85
N PRO A 23 -11.14 -29.71 7.18
CA PRO A 23 -12.24 -28.91 7.75
C PRO A 23 -13.02 -29.60 8.89
N TRP A 24 -12.69 -30.83 9.24
CA TRP A 24 -13.31 -31.59 10.32
C TRP A 24 -12.48 -31.62 11.61
N THR A 25 -11.25 -31.09 11.62
CA THR A 25 -10.55 -30.78 12.87
C THR A 25 -11.05 -29.44 13.38
N ASN A 26 -11.42 -29.35 14.67
CA ASN A 26 -11.93 -28.11 15.27
C ASN A 26 -10.95 -27.57 16.34
N PRO A 27 -9.88 -26.86 15.92
CA PRO A 27 -8.96 -26.19 16.84
C PRO A 27 -9.63 -25.15 17.76
N ALA A 28 -10.84 -24.70 17.40
CA ALA A 28 -11.45 -23.51 17.99
C ALA A 28 -11.89 -23.71 19.45
N ASP A 29 -12.10 -24.94 19.91
CA ASP A 29 -12.70 -25.19 21.23
C ASP A 29 -11.77 -24.78 22.39
N ALA A 30 -10.45 -24.73 22.16
CA ALA A 30 -9.46 -24.29 23.15
C ALA A 30 -9.17 -22.78 23.09
N VAL A 31 -9.66 -22.05 22.07
CA VAL A 31 -9.25 -20.66 21.79
C VAL A 31 -10.40 -19.69 22.02
N THR A 32 -10.19 -18.70 22.88
CA THR A 32 -11.17 -17.64 23.17
C THR A 32 -10.62 -16.27 22.79
N PHE A 33 -11.36 -15.52 21.98
CA PHE A 33 -11.02 -14.14 21.63
C PHE A 33 -11.79 -13.12 22.48
N ARG A 34 -11.07 -12.21 23.14
CA ARG A 34 -11.62 -11.09 23.92
C ARG A 34 -11.16 -9.76 23.32
N LEU A 35 -11.92 -9.25 22.36
CA LEU A 35 -11.61 -8.01 21.64
C LEU A 35 -12.15 -6.74 22.31
N SER A 36 -12.87 -6.90 23.43
CA SER A 36 -13.43 -5.79 24.20
C SER A 36 -12.93 -5.83 25.64
N LEU A 37 -12.95 -4.66 26.27
CA LEU A 37 -12.64 -4.51 27.69
C LEU A 37 -13.94 -4.50 28.51
N PRO A 38 -13.92 -4.96 29.77
CA PRO A 38 -15.07 -4.92 30.67
C PRO A 38 -15.64 -3.51 30.82
N ARG A 39 -14.77 -2.51 30.83
CA ARG A 39 -15.14 -1.09 30.74
C ARG A 39 -14.83 -0.59 29.34
N VAL A 40 -15.87 -0.10 28.66
CA VAL A 40 -15.72 0.53 27.35
C VAL A 40 -14.82 1.75 27.49
N THR A 41 -13.80 1.81 26.64
CA THR A 41 -12.90 2.96 26.53
C THR A 41 -12.78 3.40 25.08
N ARG A 42 -12.41 4.65 24.87
CA ARG A 42 -12.16 5.27 23.57
C ARG A 42 -10.67 5.58 23.44
N ARG A 43 -10.23 5.80 22.20
CA ARG A 43 -8.82 6.09 21.89
C ARG A 43 -8.32 7.38 22.56
N ASP A 44 -9.20 8.36 22.70
CA ASP A 44 -8.96 9.69 23.29
C ASP A 44 -9.09 9.71 24.82
N ASP A 45 -9.52 8.61 25.44
CA ASP A 45 -9.56 8.52 26.90
C ASP A 45 -8.13 8.57 27.50
N PRO A 46 -7.99 9.12 28.72
CA PRO A 46 -6.69 9.18 29.40
C PRO A 46 -6.02 7.80 29.50
N PRO A 47 -4.69 7.70 29.29
CA PRO A 47 -3.95 6.43 29.37
C PRO A 47 -4.24 5.63 30.64
N ALA A 48 -4.35 6.30 31.80
CA ALA A 48 -4.67 5.65 33.06
C ALA A 48 -6.04 4.95 33.10
N VAL A 49 -7.05 5.50 32.41
CA VAL A 49 -8.39 4.90 32.32
C VAL A 49 -8.35 3.65 31.43
N ARG A 50 -7.70 3.77 30.27
CA ARG A 50 -7.48 2.66 29.33
C ARG A 50 -6.69 1.52 29.99
N LYS A 51 -5.63 1.87 30.74
CA LYS A 51 -4.82 0.95 31.55
C LYS A 51 -5.66 0.21 32.59
N ALA A 52 -6.46 0.94 33.38
CA ALA A 52 -7.28 0.34 34.42
C ALA A 52 -8.27 -0.68 33.85
N ALA A 53 -8.95 -0.35 32.74
CA ALA A 53 -9.87 -1.26 32.07
C ALA A 53 -9.17 -2.52 31.52
N ALA A 54 -7.95 -2.39 31.00
CA ALA A 54 -7.16 -3.51 30.52
C ALA A 54 -6.69 -4.43 31.65
N LEU A 55 -6.19 -3.86 32.75
CA LEU A 55 -5.76 -4.63 33.92
C LEU A 55 -6.93 -5.36 34.58
N GLU A 56 -8.12 -4.75 34.61
CA GLU A 56 -9.35 -5.41 35.05
C GLU A 56 -9.68 -6.63 34.18
N ALA A 57 -9.60 -6.49 32.84
CA ALA A 57 -9.82 -7.60 31.91
C ALA A 57 -8.86 -8.78 32.13
N ILE A 58 -7.57 -8.46 32.32
CA ILE A 58 -6.50 -9.44 32.55
C ILE A 58 -6.68 -10.16 33.89
N ALA A 59 -7.02 -9.42 34.95
CA ALA A 59 -7.23 -9.97 36.28
C ALA A 59 -8.38 -10.98 36.34
N MET A 60 -9.38 -10.88 35.47
CA MET A 60 -10.50 -11.84 35.38
C MET A 60 -10.10 -13.23 34.89
N VAL A 61 -8.91 -13.41 34.31
CA VAL A 61 -8.49 -14.70 33.71
C VAL A 61 -7.74 -15.58 34.71
N ASN A 62 -6.89 -14.99 35.55
CA ASN A 62 -5.94 -15.69 36.42
C ASN A 62 -5.16 -16.83 35.70
N PRO A 63 -4.37 -16.51 34.66
CA PRO A 63 -3.73 -17.51 33.81
C PRO A 63 -2.50 -18.14 34.47
N ASP A 64 -2.09 -19.33 34.01
CA ASP A 64 -0.81 -19.95 34.40
C ASP A 64 0.37 -19.32 33.65
N CYS A 65 0.11 -18.77 32.45
CA CYS A 65 1.07 -18.11 31.59
C CYS A 65 0.45 -16.83 31.00
N THR A 66 1.17 -15.71 31.04
CA THR A 66 0.81 -14.49 30.30
C THR A 66 1.85 -14.18 29.24
N ILE A 67 1.41 -14.03 28.01
CA ILE A 67 2.22 -13.57 26.88
C ILE A 67 1.83 -12.13 26.60
N TRP A 68 2.81 -11.24 26.47
CA TRP A 68 2.64 -9.91 25.89
C TRP A 68 3.36 -9.90 24.55
N SER A 69 2.70 -9.54 23.47
CA SER A 69 3.30 -9.51 22.13
C SER A 69 3.03 -8.19 21.42
N ASP A 70 4.02 -7.72 20.68
CA ASP A 70 3.91 -6.54 19.82
C ASP A 70 4.78 -6.68 18.56
N GLY A 71 4.43 -5.94 17.51
CA GLY A 71 5.10 -5.90 16.23
C GLY A 71 5.47 -4.48 15.79
N SER A 72 6.76 -4.25 15.55
CA SER A 72 7.28 -2.99 15.04
C SER A 72 7.63 -3.09 13.55
N ALA A 73 7.34 -2.03 12.81
CA ALA A 73 7.79 -1.85 11.44
C ALA A 73 8.20 -0.39 11.23
N LYS A 74 9.46 -0.15 10.88
CA LYS A 74 10.01 1.19 10.64
C LYS A 74 9.27 1.87 9.50
N SER A 75 8.71 3.06 9.77
CA SER A 75 7.83 3.78 8.84
C SER A 75 6.63 2.94 8.34
N GLY A 76 6.25 1.89 9.09
CA GLY A 76 5.14 0.98 8.79
C GLY A 76 5.41 -0.03 7.66
N THR A 77 6.60 -0.03 7.05
CA THR A 77 6.87 -0.87 5.86
C THR A 77 8.24 -1.53 5.80
N ARG A 78 9.17 -1.19 6.70
CA ARG A 78 10.57 -1.64 6.63
C ARG A 78 11.11 -2.17 7.95
N ASP A 79 12.17 -2.97 7.88
CA ASP A 79 12.96 -3.45 9.01
C ASP A 79 12.09 -3.86 10.20
N GLY A 80 11.23 -4.87 10.01
CA GLY A 80 10.26 -5.24 11.01
C GLY A 80 10.80 -6.19 12.06
N GLY A 81 10.25 -6.10 13.26
CA GLY A 81 10.57 -6.97 14.38
C GLY A 81 9.34 -7.30 15.18
N GLY A 82 9.20 -8.58 15.53
CA GLY A 82 8.24 -9.04 16.53
C GLY A 82 8.94 -9.26 17.87
N GLY A 83 8.29 -8.86 18.96
CA GLY A 83 8.79 -9.03 20.31
C GLY A 83 7.71 -9.59 21.22
N ALA A 84 8.09 -10.49 22.13
CA ALA A 84 7.17 -10.94 23.16
C ALA A 84 7.84 -11.22 24.51
N LEU A 85 7.12 -10.91 25.58
CA LEU A 85 7.45 -11.26 26.96
C LEU A 85 6.50 -12.35 27.45
N ILE A 86 7.04 -13.49 27.86
CA ILE A 86 6.29 -14.65 28.34
C ILE A 86 6.55 -14.77 29.85
N GLN A 87 5.49 -14.70 30.64
CA GLN A 87 5.52 -14.74 32.10
C GLN A 87 4.92 -16.08 32.57
N LEU A 88 5.77 -16.93 33.17
CA LEU A 88 5.41 -18.23 33.71
C LEU A 88 5.16 -18.09 35.21
N HIS A 89 3.92 -17.82 35.60
CA HIS A 89 3.56 -17.36 36.94
C HIS A 89 3.92 -18.36 38.05
N ARG A 90 3.72 -19.67 37.80
CA ARG A 90 4.04 -20.71 38.79
C ARG A 90 5.54 -20.88 39.05
N GLU A 91 6.37 -20.44 38.11
CA GLU A 91 7.83 -20.52 38.21
C GLU A 91 8.45 -19.16 38.57
N ASN A 92 7.66 -18.10 38.61
CA ASN A 92 8.13 -16.71 38.73
C ASN A 92 9.27 -16.41 37.74
N ARG A 93 9.10 -16.88 36.49
CA ARG A 93 10.12 -16.80 35.44
C ARG A 93 9.57 -16.05 34.24
N GLU A 94 10.41 -15.22 33.64
CA GLU A 94 10.11 -14.51 32.41
C GLU A 94 11.03 -14.99 31.28
N VAL A 95 10.49 -15.04 30.07
CA VAL A 95 11.22 -15.42 28.85
C VAL A 95 10.91 -14.38 27.78
N GLU A 96 11.95 -13.86 27.15
CA GLU A 96 11.82 -12.91 26.04
C GLU A 96 12.00 -13.62 24.70
N THR A 97 11.23 -13.22 23.69
CA THR A 97 11.42 -13.66 22.31
C THR A 97 11.61 -12.45 21.40
N LEU A 98 12.51 -12.61 20.42
CA LEU A 98 12.78 -11.65 19.36
C LEU A 98 12.74 -12.37 18.02
N VAL A 99 12.04 -11.81 17.04
CA VAL A 99 11.93 -12.41 15.71
C VAL A 99 11.98 -11.34 14.63
N PRO A 100 12.79 -11.50 13.56
CA PRO A 100 12.74 -10.61 12.42
C PRO A 100 11.42 -10.81 11.64
N ALA A 101 10.80 -9.72 11.21
CA ALA A 101 9.61 -9.75 10.36
C ALA A 101 9.93 -9.42 8.88
N GLY A 102 11.20 -9.10 8.59
CA GLY A 102 11.74 -8.88 7.26
C GLY A 102 12.02 -7.41 6.97
N SER A 103 12.95 -7.20 6.03
CA SER A 103 13.41 -5.88 5.60
C SER A 103 12.29 -5.05 4.94
N VAL A 104 11.30 -5.73 4.36
CA VAL A 104 10.06 -5.15 3.86
C VAL A 104 8.90 -5.96 4.43
N CYS A 105 8.12 -5.35 5.31
CA CYS A 105 7.05 -6.01 6.03
C CYS A 105 5.96 -5.01 6.41
N SER A 106 4.75 -5.50 6.69
CA SER A 106 3.69 -4.71 7.30
C SER A 106 3.74 -4.84 8.83
N SER A 107 3.19 -3.87 9.56
CA SER A 107 2.99 -3.99 11.02
C SER A 107 2.24 -5.27 11.37
N MET A 108 1.17 -5.61 10.62
CA MET A 108 0.43 -6.88 10.78
C MET A 108 1.34 -8.12 10.71
N ARG A 109 2.33 -8.14 9.81
CA ARG A 109 3.28 -9.26 9.70
C ARG A 109 4.13 -9.37 10.97
N ALA A 110 4.65 -8.23 11.46
CA ALA A 110 5.46 -8.20 12.66
C ALA A 110 4.69 -8.68 13.91
N GLU A 111 3.43 -8.29 14.01
CA GLU A 111 2.50 -8.68 15.06
C GLU A 111 2.25 -10.20 15.09
N LEU A 112 1.92 -10.77 13.93
CA LEU A 112 1.72 -12.22 13.80
C LEU A 112 3.02 -12.99 14.05
N ALA A 113 4.16 -12.46 13.62
CA ALA A 113 5.47 -13.06 13.88
C ALA A 113 5.76 -13.11 15.39
N ALA A 114 5.46 -12.03 16.13
CA ALA A 114 5.61 -11.96 17.58
C ALA A 114 4.75 -13.01 18.29
N MET A 115 3.46 -13.12 17.92
CA MET A 115 2.55 -14.13 18.47
C MET A 115 3.05 -15.56 18.20
N LEU A 116 3.49 -15.83 16.97
CA LEU A 116 4.02 -17.13 16.58
C LEU A 116 5.29 -17.49 17.36
N ALA A 117 6.22 -16.55 17.49
CA ALA A 117 7.44 -16.75 18.26
C ALA A 117 7.13 -17.05 19.73
N ALA A 118 6.18 -16.33 20.31
CA ALA A 118 5.76 -16.55 21.68
C ALA A 118 5.13 -17.94 21.90
N PHE A 119 4.18 -18.35 21.04
CA PHE A 119 3.57 -19.68 21.14
C PHE A 119 4.56 -20.81 20.86
N THR A 120 5.48 -20.63 19.91
CA THR A 120 6.54 -21.60 19.63
C THR A 120 7.48 -21.75 20.82
N CYS A 121 7.84 -20.64 21.47
CA CYS A 121 8.64 -20.66 22.69
C CYS A 121 7.91 -21.33 23.85
N LEU A 122 6.59 -21.14 23.96
CA LEU A 122 5.76 -21.82 24.95
C LEU A 122 5.69 -23.33 24.71
N LEU A 123 5.51 -23.76 23.46
CA LEU A 123 5.54 -25.17 23.05
C LEU A 123 6.90 -25.83 23.31
N ALA A 124 7.98 -25.06 23.21
CA ALA A 124 9.35 -25.52 23.45
C ALA A 124 9.75 -25.57 24.94
N GLN A 125 8.87 -25.17 25.87
CA GLN A 125 9.17 -25.28 27.30
C GLN A 125 9.35 -26.75 27.72
N PRO A 126 10.19 -27.03 28.73
CA PRO A 126 10.36 -28.38 29.26
C PRO A 126 9.01 -29.01 29.64
N GLY A 127 8.86 -30.33 29.46
CA GLY A 127 7.60 -31.03 29.70
C GLY A 127 6.99 -30.79 31.09
N GLU A 128 7.83 -30.66 32.12
CA GLU A 128 7.39 -30.32 33.48
C GLU A 128 6.73 -28.93 33.53
N THR A 129 7.42 -27.89 33.05
CA THR A 129 6.89 -26.53 32.91
C THR A 129 5.62 -26.53 32.08
N ARG A 130 5.68 -27.15 30.89
CA ARG A 130 4.59 -27.14 29.92
C ARG A 130 3.32 -27.81 30.47
N SER A 131 3.46 -28.94 31.17
CA SER A 131 2.33 -29.68 31.74
C SER A 131 1.53 -28.87 32.77
N ARG A 132 2.17 -27.90 33.44
CA ARG A 132 1.57 -27.03 34.46
C ARG A 132 0.73 -25.89 33.87
N ILE A 133 0.90 -25.58 32.59
CA ILE A 133 0.23 -24.45 31.93
C ILE A 133 -1.10 -24.95 31.37
N LYS A 134 -2.18 -24.71 32.10
CA LYS A 134 -3.55 -25.07 31.69
C LYS A 134 -4.29 -23.88 31.09
N THR A 135 -3.91 -22.65 31.46
CA THR A 135 -4.45 -21.42 30.86
C THR A 135 -3.33 -20.50 30.41
N CYS A 136 -3.35 -20.10 29.14
CA CYS A 136 -2.45 -19.13 28.54
C CYS A 136 -3.24 -17.89 28.10
N LEU A 137 -2.82 -16.71 28.57
CA LEU A 137 -3.38 -15.42 28.17
C LEU A 137 -2.39 -14.69 27.28
N LEU A 138 -2.71 -14.45 26.02
CA LEU A 138 -1.95 -13.57 25.13
C LEU A 138 -2.59 -12.18 25.11
N CYS A 139 -1.82 -11.16 25.48
CA CYS A 139 -2.19 -9.75 25.43
C CYS A 139 -1.46 -9.07 24.27
N THR A 140 -2.20 -8.35 23.44
CA THR A 140 -1.69 -7.57 22.30
C THR A 140 -2.57 -6.34 22.07
N ASP A 141 -1.99 -5.24 21.61
CA ASP A 141 -2.76 -4.07 21.18
C ASP A 141 -3.19 -4.11 19.71
N SER A 142 -2.78 -5.16 18.98
CA SER A 142 -3.15 -5.43 17.61
C SER A 142 -4.59 -5.92 17.45
N LEU A 143 -5.56 -5.02 17.62
CA LEU A 143 -6.98 -5.35 17.42
C LEU A 143 -7.23 -5.96 16.03
N SER A 144 -6.55 -5.44 15.00
CA SER A 144 -6.65 -5.98 13.65
C SER A 144 -6.09 -7.40 13.53
N GLY A 145 -5.00 -7.72 14.25
CA GLY A 145 -4.44 -9.07 14.27
C GLY A 145 -5.40 -10.06 14.92
N LEU A 146 -6.03 -9.68 16.02
CA LEU A 146 -7.07 -10.47 16.67
C LEU A 146 -8.30 -10.67 15.79
N GLN A 147 -8.79 -9.61 15.13
CA GLN A 147 -9.91 -9.69 14.19
C GLN A 147 -9.61 -10.59 12.99
N LEU A 148 -8.36 -10.61 12.52
CA LEU A 148 -7.92 -11.51 11.46
C LEU A 148 -7.99 -12.97 11.93
N LEU A 149 -7.37 -13.27 13.07
CA LEU A 149 -7.34 -14.63 13.63
C LEU A 149 -8.74 -15.12 14.01
N GLN A 150 -9.61 -14.25 14.53
CA GLN A 150 -10.98 -14.57 14.93
C GLN A 150 -11.86 -15.10 13.78
N ARG A 151 -11.48 -14.88 12.52
CA ARG A 151 -12.16 -15.47 11.36
C ARG A 151 -12.06 -16.99 11.30
N GLY A 152 -11.19 -17.59 12.12
CA GLY A 152 -10.96 -19.02 12.20
C GLY A 152 -9.81 -19.49 11.30
N PRO A 153 -9.30 -20.71 11.51
CA PRO A 153 -8.14 -21.25 10.79
C PRO A 153 -8.38 -21.37 9.27
N GLU A 154 -9.58 -21.79 8.86
CA GLU A 154 -9.93 -21.98 7.43
C GLU A 154 -10.01 -20.68 6.62
N ALA A 155 -10.22 -19.54 7.29
CA ALA A 155 -10.36 -18.24 6.65
C ALA A 155 -9.02 -17.51 6.49
N GLN A 156 -7.92 -18.10 6.95
CA GLN A 156 -6.60 -17.47 6.89
C GLN A 156 -6.03 -17.53 5.47
N GLN A 157 -5.36 -16.44 5.08
CA GLN A 157 -4.69 -16.30 3.78
C GLN A 157 -3.21 -15.88 3.94
N LEU A 158 -2.76 -15.76 5.19
CA LEU A 158 -1.39 -15.41 5.54
C LEU A 158 -0.76 -16.62 6.22
N VAL A 159 0.40 -17.06 5.71
CA VAL A 159 1.15 -18.20 6.26
C VAL A 159 1.44 -18.01 7.75
N LEU A 160 1.80 -16.79 8.19
CA LEU A 160 1.99 -16.54 9.62
C LEU A 160 0.71 -16.73 10.44
N ALA A 161 -0.45 -16.32 9.93
CA ALA A 161 -1.71 -16.48 10.65
C ALA A 161 -2.13 -17.95 10.75
N GLU A 162 -1.92 -18.74 9.69
CA GLU A 162 -2.10 -20.20 9.71
C GLU A 162 -1.16 -20.85 10.73
N ARG A 163 0.11 -20.45 10.76
CA ARG A 163 1.10 -20.98 11.72
C ARG A 163 0.78 -20.58 13.16
N VAL A 164 0.25 -19.39 13.40
CA VAL A 164 -0.25 -18.98 14.72
C VAL A 164 -1.40 -19.90 15.14
N TRP A 165 -2.35 -20.17 14.24
CA TRP A 165 -3.43 -21.14 14.49
C TRP A 165 -2.92 -22.54 14.77
N ALA A 166 -1.98 -23.06 13.98
CA ALA A 166 -1.37 -24.37 14.21
C ALA A 166 -0.67 -24.45 15.58
N ALA A 167 0.04 -23.38 15.99
CA ALA A 167 0.67 -23.33 17.30
C ALA A 167 -0.35 -23.30 18.45
N MET A 168 -1.47 -22.56 18.29
CA MET A 168 -2.58 -22.58 19.25
C MET A 168 -3.24 -23.95 19.33
N ASP A 169 -3.45 -24.62 18.20
CA ASP A 169 -4.02 -25.96 18.12
C ASP A 169 -3.15 -26.98 18.87
N SER A 170 -1.84 -26.99 18.61
CA SER A 170 -0.88 -27.85 19.33
C SER A 170 -0.85 -27.58 20.84
N LEU A 171 -1.08 -26.33 21.27
CA LEU A 171 -1.23 -26.01 22.70
C LEU A 171 -2.56 -26.54 23.25
N GLY A 172 -3.64 -26.46 22.47
CA GLY A 172 -4.97 -26.99 22.78
C GLY A 172 -5.00 -28.51 22.94
N GLU A 173 -4.34 -29.25 22.03
CA GLU A 173 -4.14 -30.70 22.12
C GLU A 173 -3.42 -31.13 23.41
N GLN A 174 -2.59 -30.25 23.96
CA GLN A 174 -1.91 -30.43 25.25
C GLN A 174 -2.74 -29.92 26.44
N ASN A 175 -4.05 -29.72 26.23
CA ASN A 175 -5.03 -29.29 27.22
C ASN A 175 -4.68 -27.91 27.84
N THR A 176 -4.33 -26.95 26.98
CA THR A 176 -4.18 -25.53 27.36
C THR A 176 -5.26 -24.69 26.72
N ALA A 177 -6.07 -24.05 27.55
CA ALA A 177 -6.99 -23.01 27.12
C ALA A 177 -6.19 -21.74 26.76
N ILE A 178 -6.40 -21.22 25.55
CA ILE A 178 -5.75 -20.02 25.04
C ILE A 178 -6.76 -18.89 24.98
N ILE A 179 -6.42 -17.75 25.58
CA ILE A 179 -7.24 -16.55 25.57
C ILE A 179 -6.43 -15.45 24.91
N LEU A 180 -6.95 -14.87 23.83
CA LEU A 180 -6.35 -13.71 23.18
C LEU A 180 -7.12 -12.46 23.61
N GLN A 181 -6.47 -11.60 24.38
CA GLN A 181 -7.03 -10.39 24.95
C GLN A 181 -6.47 -9.17 24.24
N TRP A 182 -7.36 -8.36 23.67
CA TRP A 182 -6.99 -7.03 23.23
C TRP A 182 -6.68 -6.14 24.43
N VAL A 183 -5.58 -5.39 24.35
CA VAL A 183 -5.23 -4.32 25.29
C VAL A 183 -5.01 -3.00 24.54
N PRO A 184 -5.22 -1.84 25.16
CA PRO A 184 -4.96 -0.57 24.50
C PRO A 184 -3.45 -0.29 24.43
N GLY A 185 -2.95 0.01 23.24
CA GLY A 185 -1.57 0.48 23.04
C GLY A 185 -1.33 1.87 23.61
N HIS A 186 -0.07 2.19 23.91
CA HIS A 186 0.36 3.47 24.51
C HIS A 186 -0.50 3.87 25.72
N ALA A 187 -0.71 2.93 26.62
CA ALA A 187 -1.48 3.11 27.84
C ALA A 187 -0.65 2.84 29.10
N ASP A 188 0.68 2.81 28.99
CA ASP A 188 1.61 2.54 30.10
C ASP A 188 1.37 1.18 30.77
N ILE A 189 0.93 0.19 30.00
CA ILE A 189 0.74 -1.19 30.47
C ILE A 189 2.10 -1.89 30.39
N ALA A 190 2.70 -2.16 31.55
CA ALA A 190 4.11 -2.57 31.64
C ALA A 190 4.51 -3.73 30.71
N GLY A 191 3.66 -4.76 30.59
CA GLY A 191 3.92 -5.89 29.70
C GLY A 191 3.81 -5.54 28.21
N ASN A 192 2.86 -4.68 27.81
CA ASN A 192 2.74 -4.21 26.43
C ASN A 192 3.94 -3.32 26.06
N GLU A 193 4.33 -2.40 26.95
CA GLU A 193 5.52 -1.56 26.75
C GLU A 193 6.80 -2.41 26.70
N ALA A 194 6.86 -3.53 27.42
CA ALA A 194 7.97 -4.47 27.30
C ALA A 194 7.99 -5.17 25.94
N ALA A 195 6.84 -5.65 25.46
CA ALA A 195 6.73 -6.25 24.14
C ALA A 195 7.12 -5.26 23.02
N ASP A 196 6.69 -3.99 23.09
CA ASP A 196 7.09 -2.94 22.14
C ASP A 196 8.60 -2.71 22.13
N ARG A 197 9.24 -2.64 23.31
CA ARG A 197 10.70 -2.54 23.40
C ARG A 197 11.39 -3.73 22.74
N LEU A 198 10.88 -4.94 22.94
CA LEU A 198 11.41 -6.16 22.32
C LEU A 198 11.22 -6.17 20.81
N ALA A 199 10.08 -5.71 20.32
CA ALA A 199 9.77 -5.61 18.89
C ALA A 199 10.69 -4.60 18.20
N ASN A 200 10.91 -3.44 18.82
CA ASN A 200 11.85 -2.43 18.37
C ASN A 200 13.31 -2.91 18.42
N ARG A 201 13.68 -3.69 19.44
CA ARG A 201 15.00 -4.34 19.53
C ARG A 201 15.19 -5.35 18.40
N ALA A 202 14.19 -6.20 18.14
CA ALA A 202 14.22 -7.17 17.04
C ALA A 202 14.34 -6.49 15.67
N ALA A 203 13.60 -5.40 15.46
CA ALA A 203 13.66 -4.60 14.24
C ALA A 203 15.07 -4.01 13.99
N ALA A 204 15.76 -3.61 15.06
CA ALA A 204 17.08 -2.99 14.99
C ALA A 204 18.25 -3.99 14.91
N GLU A 205 18.16 -5.12 15.62
CA GLU A 205 19.30 -6.01 15.88
C GLU A 205 19.23 -7.33 15.11
N CYS A 206 18.04 -7.83 14.76
CA CYS A 206 17.91 -9.10 14.05
C CYS A 206 18.24 -8.95 12.56
N ALA A 207 18.87 -9.99 11.99
CA ALA A 207 19.12 -10.06 10.56
C ALA A 207 17.79 -10.17 9.77
N GLN A 208 17.56 -9.23 8.85
CA GLN A 208 16.29 -9.08 8.13
C GLN A 208 16.29 -9.68 6.72
N SER A 209 17.46 -10.00 6.17
CA SER A 209 17.64 -10.38 4.75
C SER A 209 17.12 -11.76 4.40
N GLU A 210 17.07 -12.67 5.37
CA GLU A 210 16.65 -14.06 5.16
C GLU A 210 15.15 -14.27 5.39
N THR A 211 14.46 -13.30 6.00
CA THR A 211 13.03 -13.40 6.26
C THR A 211 12.23 -13.21 4.97
N PRO A 212 11.38 -14.19 4.58
CA PRO A 212 10.59 -14.07 3.35
C PRO A 212 9.60 -12.91 3.40
N ILE A 213 9.41 -12.25 2.25
CA ILE A 213 8.38 -11.22 2.06
C ILE A 213 7.04 -11.85 1.69
N ASP A 214 5.95 -11.39 2.31
CA ASP A 214 4.58 -11.76 1.95
C ASP A 214 4.02 -10.89 0.82
N LEU A 215 2.98 -11.40 0.14
CA LEU A 215 2.37 -10.71 -1.00
C LEU A 215 1.77 -9.34 -0.64
N ALA A 216 1.19 -9.18 0.55
CA ALA A 216 0.58 -7.91 0.96
C ALA A 216 1.65 -6.83 1.19
N SER A 217 2.76 -7.18 1.84
CA SER A 217 3.93 -6.31 2.01
C SER A 217 4.55 -5.95 0.65
N ALA A 218 4.73 -6.93 -0.24
CA ALA A 218 5.24 -6.68 -1.59
C ALA A 218 4.35 -5.74 -2.40
N ARG A 219 3.02 -5.93 -2.36
CA ARG A 219 2.05 -5.04 -3.04
C ARG A 219 2.11 -3.62 -2.50
N THR A 220 2.26 -3.46 -1.20
CA THR A 220 2.36 -2.16 -0.55
C THR A 220 3.63 -1.42 -0.99
N ALA A 221 4.78 -2.11 -0.96
CA ALA A 221 6.06 -1.55 -1.43
C ALA A 221 6.00 -1.16 -2.92
N ILE A 222 5.43 -2.00 -3.78
CA ILE A 222 5.27 -1.68 -5.22
C ILE A 222 4.36 -0.46 -5.42
N ARG A 223 3.24 -0.37 -4.70
CA ARG A 223 2.32 0.78 -4.77
C ARG A 223 2.98 2.06 -4.30
N GLN A 224 3.75 2.02 -3.22
CA GLN A 224 4.51 3.17 -2.74
C GLN A 224 5.52 3.62 -3.80
N ARG A 225 6.28 2.69 -4.37
CA ARG A 225 7.24 2.99 -5.43
C ARG A 225 6.57 3.61 -6.65
N ALA A 226 5.42 3.07 -7.07
CA ALA A 226 4.63 3.62 -8.16
C ALA A 226 4.19 5.08 -7.90
N ARG A 227 3.76 5.40 -6.67
CA ARG A 227 3.40 6.77 -6.27
C ARG A 227 4.62 7.71 -6.31
N GLU A 228 5.78 7.27 -5.82
CA GLU A 228 7.02 8.06 -5.87
C GLU A 228 7.45 8.37 -7.31
N MET A 229 7.36 7.37 -8.21
CA MET A 229 7.62 7.58 -9.64
C MET A 229 6.61 8.55 -10.25
N GLN A 230 5.33 8.43 -9.91
CA GLN A 230 4.30 9.35 -10.39
C GLN A 230 4.56 10.78 -9.91
N ALA A 231 4.90 10.96 -8.63
CA ALA A 231 5.25 12.26 -8.08
C ALA A 231 6.48 12.85 -8.79
N THR A 232 7.54 12.05 -8.97
CA THR A 232 8.76 12.48 -9.70
C THR A 232 8.44 12.91 -11.13
N ARG A 233 7.60 12.15 -11.84
CA ARG A 233 7.14 12.49 -13.20
C ARG A 233 6.32 13.77 -13.23
N ALA A 234 5.46 14.00 -12.24
CA ALA A 234 4.69 15.24 -12.14
C ALA A 234 5.59 16.47 -11.97
N HIS A 235 6.66 16.36 -11.19
CA HIS A 235 7.63 17.46 -11.00
C HIS A 235 8.45 17.76 -12.25
N ARG A 236 8.66 16.76 -13.13
CA ARG A 236 9.38 16.91 -14.41
C ARG A 236 8.45 17.23 -15.58
N HIS A 237 7.15 17.38 -15.34
CA HIS A 237 6.20 17.69 -16.41
C HIS A 237 6.46 19.11 -16.94
N PRO A 238 6.52 19.34 -18.27
CA PRO A 238 6.86 20.65 -18.84
C PRO A 238 5.95 21.79 -18.37
N HIS A 239 4.71 21.47 -18.03
CA HIS A 239 3.71 22.39 -17.49
C HIS A 239 3.13 21.81 -16.19
N PRO A 240 3.73 22.02 -15.02
CA PRO A 240 3.34 21.34 -13.77
C PRO A 240 2.03 21.89 -13.19
N GLN A 241 1.69 23.15 -13.48
CA GLN A 241 0.45 23.78 -13.01
C GLN A 241 -0.78 23.09 -13.63
N PRO A 242 -1.86 22.85 -12.86
CA PRO A 242 -3.07 22.22 -13.38
C PRO A 242 -3.76 23.14 -14.40
N THR A 243 -4.52 22.55 -15.31
CA THR A 243 -5.42 23.28 -16.21
C THR A 243 -6.84 23.26 -15.60
N PRO A 244 -7.37 24.38 -15.09
CA PRO A 244 -8.70 24.42 -14.49
C PRO A 244 -9.79 23.94 -15.45
N GLY A 245 -10.74 23.16 -14.94
CA GLY A 245 -11.87 22.63 -15.72
C GLY A 245 -11.53 21.49 -16.67
N LEU A 246 -10.33 20.89 -16.57
CA LEU A 246 -9.94 19.75 -17.42
C LEU A 246 -10.91 18.56 -17.26
N GLN A 247 -11.26 18.22 -16.02
CA GLN A 247 -12.14 17.05 -15.74
C GLN A 247 -13.58 17.27 -16.21
N ASP A 248 -13.99 18.53 -16.38
CA ASP A 248 -15.35 18.90 -16.84
C ASP A 248 -15.50 18.78 -18.36
N LEU A 249 -14.39 18.57 -19.09
CA LEU A 249 -14.42 18.35 -20.53
C LEU A 249 -14.88 16.93 -20.88
N PRO A 250 -15.50 16.73 -22.05
CA PRO A 250 -15.69 15.40 -22.60
C PRO A 250 -14.35 14.70 -22.78
N ARG A 251 -14.37 13.36 -22.82
CA ARG A 251 -13.16 12.52 -22.83
C ARG A 251 -12.13 12.93 -23.88
N TRP A 252 -12.58 13.28 -25.09
CA TRP A 252 -11.68 13.73 -26.16
C TRP A 252 -10.95 15.03 -25.77
N GLY A 253 -11.63 16.00 -25.15
CA GLY A 253 -11.05 17.27 -24.75
C GLY A 253 -10.03 17.08 -23.62
N GLN A 254 -10.31 16.19 -22.68
CA GLN A 254 -9.34 15.78 -21.65
C GLN A 254 -8.06 15.23 -22.25
N VAL A 255 -8.19 14.33 -23.23
CA VAL A 255 -7.06 13.70 -23.92
C VAL A 255 -6.26 14.73 -24.71
N THR A 256 -6.92 15.56 -25.53
CA THR A 256 -6.28 16.59 -26.35
C THR A 256 -5.50 17.58 -25.49
N VAL A 257 -6.12 18.13 -24.44
CA VAL A 257 -5.44 19.09 -23.56
C VAL A 257 -4.26 18.43 -22.84
N SER A 258 -4.39 17.18 -22.39
CA SER A 258 -3.28 16.45 -21.77
C SER A 258 -2.11 16.23 -22.73
N GLN A 259 -2.37 15.94 -24.01
CA GLN A 259 -1.35 15.79 -25.05
C GLN A 259 -0.68 17.12 -25.41
N LEU A 260 -1.45 18.21 -25.49
CA LEU A 260 -0.89 19.56 -25.67
C LEU A 260 0.05 19.92 -24.51
N ARG A 261 -0.34 19.59 -23.27
CA ARG A 261 0.46 19.82 -22.07
C ARG A 261 1.78 19.05 -22.03
N THR A 262 1.88 17.89 -22.69
CA THR A 262 3.15 17.16 -22.79
C THR A 262 4.01 17.65 -23.96
N GLY A 263 3.50 18.56 -24.80
CA GLY A 263 4.14 18.97 -26.05
C GLY A 263 4.07 17.92 -27.16
N HIS A 264 3.34 16.82 -26.95
CA HIS A 264 3.23 15.69 -27.87
C HIS A 264 1.77 15.48 -28.23
N CYS A 265 1.28 16.26 -29.19
CA CYS A 265 -0.11 16.23 -29.62
C CYS A 265 -0.21 15.97 -31.12
N PRO A 266 -0.98 14.95 -31.56
CA PRO A 266 -1.21 14.67 -32.98
C PRO A 266 -1.82 15.82 -33.79
N LEU A 267 -2.30 16.90 -33.15
CA LEU A 267 -2.79 18.11 -33.82
C LEU A 267 -1.66 18.99 -34.39
N ALA A 268 -0.44 18.81 -33.88
CA ALA A 268 0.76 19.52 -34.30
C ALA A 268 1.57 18.63 -35.27
N ARG A 269 1.82 19.09 -36.50
CA ARG A 269 2.51 18.26 -37.52
C ARG A 269 3.92 17.85 -37.12
N ALA A 270 4.63 18.62 -36.29
CA ALA A 270 5.92 18.20 -35.76
C ALA A 270 5.83 16.91 -34.91
N THR A 271 4.71 16.67 -34.22
CA THR A 271 4.47 15.41 -33.50
C THR A 271 4.23 14.27 -34.48
N LEU A 272 3.39 14.50 -35.50
CA LEU A 272 3.10 13.49 -36.53
C LEU A 272 4.35 13.12 -37.34
N HIS A 273 5.21 14.09 -37.68
CA HIS A 273 6.44 13.87 -38.44
C HIS A 273 7.42 12.99 -37.64
N ARG A 274 7.53 13.24 -36.33
CA ARG A 274 8.34 12.40 -35.43
C ARG A 274 7.81 10.97 -35.31
N LEU A 275 6.51 10.77 -35.54
CA LEU A 275 5.85 9.47 -35.60
C LEU A 275 5.82 8.90 -37.02
N GLU A 276 6.46 9.55 -37.99
CA GLU A 276 6.51 9.15 -39.40
C GLU A 276 5.13 9.07 -40.08
N LEU A 277 4.16 9.86 -39.59
CA LEU A 277 2.79 9.92 -40.12
C LEU A 277 2.57 11.07 -41.13
N THR A 278 3.58 11.91 -41.34
CA THR A 278 3.58 13.02 -42.32
C THR A 278 5.01 13.22 -42.83
N PRO A 279 5.21 13.62 -44.10
CA PRO A 279 6.55 13.77 -44.69
C PRO A 279 7.35 14.96 -44.14
N ASP A 280 6.68 15.96 -43.58
CA ASP A 280 7.32 17.16 -43.03
C ASP A 280 6.62 17.66 -41.75
N PRO A 281 7.33 18.44 -40.91
CA PRO A 281 6.77 19.02 -39.70
C PRO A 281 6.16 20.41 -39.91
N LEU A 282 5.94 20.88 -41.15
CA LEU A 282 5.62 22.28 -41.44
C LEU A 282 4.13 22.59 -41.28
N CYS A 283 3.83 23.80 -40.82
CA CYS A 283 2.49 24.33 -40.65
C CYS A 283 1.90 24.71 -42.01
N ARG A 284 0.74 24.15 -42.35
CA ARG A 284 0.06 24.41 -43.64
C ARG A 284 -0.37 25.87 -43.83
N GLU A 285 -0.52 26.63 -42.75
CA GLU A 285 -1.01 28.01 -42.82
C GLU A 285 0.11 29.04 -43.01
N CYS A 286 1.31 28.76 -42.50
CA CYS A 286 2.39 29.75 -42.47
C CYS A 286 3.78 29.21 -42.80
N GLY A 287 3.93 27.91 -43.05
CA GLY A 287 5.18 27.27 -43.46
C GLY A 287 6.26 27.09 -42.38
N ALA A 288 6.04 27.56 -41.15
CA ALA A 288 6.97 27.35 -40.03
C ALA A 288 6.81 25.95 -39.41
N GLU A 289 7.75 25.50 -38.58
CA GLU A 289 7.63 24.21 -37.88
C GLU A 289 6.41 24.17 -36.93
N ASP A 290 5.50 23.22 -37.17
CA ASP A 290 4.20 23.10 -36.48
C ASP A 290 4.32 22.32 -35.17
N THR A 291 4.91 22.96 -34.17
CA THR A 291 4.97 22.46 -32.80
C THR A 291 3.71 22.81 -32.00
N VAL A 292 3.51 22.20 -30.82
CA VAL A 292 2.41 22.61 -29.92
C VAL A 292 2.52 24.08 -29.52
N ARG A 293 3.74 24.59 -29.29
CA ARG A 293 3.99 26.00 -29.03
C ARG A 293 3.59 26.86 -30.23
N HIS A 294 3.95 26.42 -31.44
CA HIS A 294 3.57 27.11 -32.65
C HIS A 294 2.04 27.23 -32.78
N LEU A 295 1.35 26.09 -32.67
CA LEU A 295 -0.10 26.01 -32.73
C LEU A 295 -0.79 26.90 -31.68
N LEU A 296 -0.33 26.86 -30.43
CA LEU A 296 -1.01 27.54 -29.33
C LEU A 296 -0.66 29.03 -29.20
N THR A 297 0.52 29.48 -29.65
CA THR A 297 0.98 30.85 -29.35
C THR A 297 1.62 31.61 -30.52
N GLU A 298 2.25 30.95 -31.49
CA GLU A 298 3.15 31.64 -32.45
C GLU A 298 2.57 31.77 -33.85
N CYS A 299 1.73 30.83 -34.30
CA CYS A 299 1.24 30.79 -35.68
C CYS A 299 0.53 32.11 -36.06
N PRO A 300 1.02 32.86 -37.06
CA PRO A 300 0.45 34.16 -37.42
C PRO A 300 -0.98 34.04 -37.96
N ALA A 301 -1.29 32.94 -38.66
CA ALA A 301 -2.63 32.66 -39.19
C ALA A 301 -3.70 32.59 -38.08
N PHE A 302 -3.32 32.14 -36.88
CA PHE A 302 -4.25 32.01 -35.74
C PHE A 302 -4.17 33.18 -34.74
N ALA A 303 -3.36 34.21 -35.01
CA ALA A 303 -3.15 35.32 -34.08
C ALA A 303 -4.44 36.08 -33.74
N THR A 304 -5.31 36.32 -34.72
CA THR A 304 -6.61 36.98 -34.51
C THR A 304 -7.52 36.16 -33.61
N THR A 305 -7.55 34.82 -33.79
CA THR A 305 -8.34 33.91 -32.94
C THR A 305 -7.84 33.94 -31.50
N ARG A 306 -6.52 33.94 -31.28
CA ARG A 306 -5.92 34.05 -29.93
C ARG A 306 -6.31 35.38 -29.27
N ARG A 307 -6.15 36.51 -29.96
CA ARG A 307 -6.53 37.84 -29.42
C ARG A 307 -8.00 37.90 -29.01
N ARG A 308 -8.89 37.35 -29.83
CA ARG A 308 -10.34 37.32 -29.54
C ARG A 308 -10.69 36.46 -28.33
N LEU A 309 -10.00 35.33 -28.12
CA LEU A 309 -10.36 34.38 -27.07
C LEU A 309 -9.69 34.69 -25.71
N TRP A 310 -8.48 35.25 -25.72
CA TRP A 310 -7.74 35.61 -24.52
C TRP A 310 -7.81 37.10 -24.14
N GLY A 311 -8.32 37.97 -25.02
CA GLY A 311 -8.77 39.31 -24.65
C GLY A 311 -7.65 40.30 -24.27
N GLY A 312 -6.52 40.29 -24.97
CA GLY A 312 -5.37 41.15 -24.65
C GLY A 312 -4.15 40.92 -25.55
N PRO A 313 -2.91 41.16 -25.06
CA PRO A 313 -1.70 40.73 -25.76
C PRO A 313 -1.72 39.21 -26.01
N LEU A 314 -0.92 38.74 -26.97
CA LEU A 314 -0.88 37.31 -27.29
C LEU A 314 -0.41 36.52 -26.06
N PRO A 315 -1.15 35.45 -25.66
CA PRO A 315 -0.83 34.71 -24.45
C PRO A 315 0.47 33.92 -24.63
N SER A 316 1.23 33.79 -23.56
CA SER A 316 2.34 32.85 -23.46
C SER A 316 1.84 31.41 -23.38
N LEU A 317 2.72 30.45 -23.66
CA LEU A 317 2.36 29.03 -23.64
C LEU A 317 1.91 28.59 -22.24
N ASP A 318 2.54 29.13 -21.19
CA ASP A 318 2.19 28.82 -19.81
C ASP A 318 0.80 29.37 -19.45
N GLU A 319 0.46 30.60 -19.85
CA GLU A 319 -0.88 31.18 -19.63
C GLU A 319 -1.98 30.40 -20.37
N VAL A 320 -1.69 29.88 -21.56
CA VAL A 320 -2.65 29.01 -22.28
C VAL A 320 -2.86 27.71 -21.53
N LEU A 321 -1.78 27.02 -21.13
CA LEU A 321 -1.86 25.66 -20.57
C LEU A 321 -2.20 25.62 -19.08
N SER A 322 -1.99 26.70 -18.33
CA SER A 322 -2.47 26.88 -16.95
C SER A 322 -3.85 27.56 -16.88
N GLY A 323 -4.35 28.08 -18.00
CA GLY A 323 -5.67 28.70 -18.12
C GLY A 323 -6.83 27.69 -18.23
N PRO A 324 -8.08 28.17 -18.34
CA PRO A 324 -9.26 27.29 -18.39
C PRO A 324 -9.24 26.32 -19.58
N ALA A 325 -9.41 25.02 -19.33
CA ALA A 325 -9.35 23.97 -20.34
C ALA A 325 -10.38 24.16 -21.46
N GLY A 326 -11.57 24.69 -21.11
CA GLY A 326 -12.61 25.06 -22.06
C GLY A 326 -12.15 26.05 -23.13
N LYS A 327 -11.31 27.03 -22.76
CA LYS A 327 -10.74 27.99 -23.73
C LYS A 327 -9.77 27.32 -24.69
N ILE A 328 -8.96 26.37 -24.22
CA ILE A 328 -8.04 25.61 -25.09
C ILE A 328 -8.86 24.81 -26.11
N VAL A 329 -9.89 24.09 -25.66
CA VAL A 329 -10.75 23.31 -26.55
C VAL A 329 -11.49 24.20 -27.55
N GLU A 330 -12.02 25.34 -27.10
CA GLU A 330 -12.67 26.31 -27.97
C GLU A 330 -11.71 26.88 -29.02
N TYR A 331 -10.47 27.20 -28.63
CA TYR A 331 -9.43 27.63 -29.56
C TYR A 331 -9.18 26.58 -30.63
N ILE A 332 -8.95 25.33 -30.23
CA ILE A 332 -8.70 24.20 -31.15
C ILE A 332 -9.83 24.04 -32.16
N ARG A 333 -11.10 24.17 -31.72
CA ARG A 333 -12.26 24.16 -32.63
C ARG A 333 -12.26 25.35 -33.59
N ARG A 334 -12.00 26.56 -33.09
CA ARG A 334 -12.02 27.81 -33.90
C ARG A 334 -10.91 27.86 -34.96
N VAL A 335 -9.77 27.22 -34.70
CA VAL A 335 -8.67 27.12 -35.69
C VAL A 335 -8.79 25.88 -36.59
N GLY A 336 -9.86 25.10 -36.46
CA GLY A 336 -10.12 23.93 -37.31
C GLY A 336 -9.17 22.76 -37.10
N ARG A 337 -8.45 22.69 -35.97
CA ARG A 337 -7.47 21.64 -35.65
C ARG A 337 -8.09 20.55 -34.76
N SER A 338 -9.35 20.18 -34.98
CA SER A 338 -10.07 19.20 -34.15
C SER A 338 -9.81 17.74 -34.52
N GLU A 339 -9.23 17.48 -35.70
CA GLU A 339 -8.80 16.17 -36.15
C GLU A 339 -7.29 16.21 -36.46
N PRO A 340 -6.56 15.08 -36.34
CA PRO A 340 -5.16 15.04 -36.73
C PRO A 340 -5.05 15.41 -38.21
N PRO A 341 -4.16 16.34 -38.61
CA PRO A 341 -3.93 16.67 -40.02
C PRO A 341 -3.14 15.53 -40.69
N LEU A 342 -3.78 14.38 -40.85
CA LEU A 342 -3.29 13.30 -41.69
C LEU A 342 -3.54 13.68 -43.14
N ASP A 343 -2.50 13.64 -43.96
CA ASP A 343 -2.69 13.66 -45.40
C ASP A 343 -3.56 12.44 -45.78
N GLN A 344 -4.56 12.64 -46.66
CA GLN A 344 -5.23 11.48 -47.25
C GLN A 344 -4.15 10.69 -48.02
N PRO A 345 -4.13 9.35 -47.94
CA PRO A 345 -3.22 8.57 -48.77
C PRO A 345 -3.41 9.01 -50.23
N PRO A 346 -2.33 9.11 -51.03
CA PRO A 346 -2.44 9.51 -52.42
C PRO A 346 -3.54 8.69 -53.10
N SER A 347 -4.46 9.39 -53.77
CA SER A 347 -5.55 8.75 -54.50
C SER A 347 -4.93 7.86 -55.57
N ASP A 348 -4.93 6.55 -55.34
CA ASP A 348 -4.71 5.59 -56.41
C ASP A 348 -5.84 5.75 -57.44
N ALA A 349 -5.55 6.47 -58.51
CA ALA A 349 -6.34 6.46 -59.73
C ALA A 349 -5.42 6.78 -60.93
N PRO A 350 -5.61 6.14 -62.11
CA PRO A 350 -6.90 5.61 -62.54
C PRO A 350 -6.92 4.11 -62.84
N ALA A 351 -8.12 3.55 -62.69
CA ALA A 351 -8.55 2.39 -63.45
C ALA A 351 -8.55 2.74 -64.96
N GLY A 352 -7.88 1.93 -65.76
CA GLY A 352 -8.02 1.91 -67.22
C GLY A 352 -6.92 1.02 -67.80
N ALA A 353 -7.15 0.12 -68.75
CA ALA A 353 -8.35 -0.42 -69.38
C ALA A 353 -7.85 -1.68 -70.10
N SER A 354 -8.77 -2.65 -70.29
CA SER A 354 -8.90 -3.57 -71.43
C SER A 354 -7.64 -3.81 -72.30
N THR A 355 -7.15 -5.04 -72.49
CA THR A 355 -7.81 -6.29 -72.92
C THR A 355 -6.85 -7.46 -72.71
#